data_AF-Q89BY9-F1
#
_entry.id   AF-Q89BY9-F1
#
_cell.length_a   1.000
_cell.length_b   1.000
_cell.length_c   1.000
_cell.angle_alpha   90.00
_cell.angle_beta   90.00
_cell.angle_gamma   90.00
#
_symmetry.space_group_name_H-M   'P 1'
#
loop_
_entity.id
_entity.type
_entity.pdbx_description
1 polymer ?
#
loop_
_entity_poly.entity_id
_entity_poly.type
_entity_poly.pdbx_seq_one_letter_code
_entity_poly.pdbx_strand_id
1 'polypeptide(L)'
;MLMTKERRPAIRTLRGWAIGVLQEAGAIHECEEHGWARDRADPHARERALDIARREPPDRISPEAALAEIRDVLDSIGDTCPECAADD
;
A
#
# COMPACT_ATOMS: atom_id res chain seq x y z
N MET A 1 11.83 3.40 -20.57
CA MET A 1 10.70 4.25 -20.16
C MET A 1 9.46 3.37 -20.11
N LEU A 2 9.19 2.70 -18.98
CA LEU A 2 7.95 1.96 -18.81
C LEU A 2 7.03 2.81 -17.96
N MET A 3 6.00 3.34 -18.62
CA MET A 3 4.92 4.04 -17.97
C MET A 3 4.09 3.00 -17.21
N THR A 4 4.27 2.88 -15.89
CA THR A 4 3.24 2.30 -15.01
C THR A 4 2.10 3.32 -14.87
N LYS A 5 1.46 3.63 -16.01
CA LYS A 5 0.18 4.32 -16.07
C LYS A 5 -0.93 3.29 -15.95
N GLU A 6 -0.87 2.46 -14.92
CA GLU A 6 -1.96 1.57 -14.57
C GLU A 6 -2.90 2.34 -13.66
N ARG A 7 -3.80 3.07 -14.34
CA ARG A 7 -5.20 3.28 -13.98
C ARG A 7 -5.44 3.06 -12.49
N ARG A 8 -5.57 4.14 -11.70
CA ARG A 8 -6.27 4.12 -10.40
C ARG A 8 -7.41 3.11 -10.54
N PRO A 9 -7.28 1.88 -10.02
CA PRO A 9 -8.37 0.93 -10.11
C PRO A 9 -9.51 1.66 -9.42
N ALA A 10 -10.69 1.73 -10.04
CA ALA A 10 -11.86 2.23 -9.34
C ALA A 10 -11.85 1.51 -8.00
N ILE A 11 -11.59 2.25 -6.93
CA ILE A 11 -11.23 1.64 -5.66
C ILE A 11 -12.53 1.05 -5.12
N ARG A 12 -12.79 -0.20 -5.48
CA ARG A 12 -14.06 -0.88 -5.19
C ARG A 12 -14.08 -1.44 -3.77
N THR A 13 -12.93 -1.46 -3.10
CA THR A 13 -12.75 -2.01 -1.75
C THR A 13 -11.80 -1.12 -0.92
N LEU A 14 -12.02 -1.09 0.40
CA LEU A 14 -11.19 -0.35 1.35
C LEU A 14 -9.70 -0.77 1.26
N ARG A 15 -9.45 -2.06 1.03
CA ARG A 15 -8.13 -2.62 0.74
C ARG A 15 -7.45 -1.98 -0.48
N GLY A 16 -8.17 -1.84 -1.59
CA GLY A 16 -7.62 -1.22 -2.81
C GLY A 16 -7.29 0.27 -2.59
N TRP A 17 -8.02 0.94 -1.70
CA TRP A 17 -7.74 2.31 -1.31
C TRP A 17 -6.45 2.40 -0.52
N ALA A 18 -6.31 1.54 0.50
CA ALA A 18 -5.13 1.48 1.35
C ALA A 18 -3.86 1.21 0.53
N ILE A 19 -3.90 0.28 -0.43
CA ILE A 19 -2.78 0.01 -1.34
C ILE A 19 -2.42 1.26 -2.15
N GLY A 20 -3.41 1.97 -2.69
CA GLY A 20 -3.17 3.22 -3.42
C GLY A 20 -2.50 4.29 -2.55
N VAL A 21 -2.98 4.50 -1.32
CA VAL A 21 -2.38 5.46 -0.38
C VAL A 21 -0.95 5.05 -0.02
N LEU A 22 -0.70 3.77 0.20
CA LEU A 22 0.63 3.25 0.50
C LEU A 22 1.60 3.44 -0.66
N GLN A 23 1.16 3.27 -1.91
CA GLN A 23 1.97 3.57 -3.10
C GLN A 23 2.27 5.06 -3.22
N GLU A 24 1.27 5.93 -3.05
CA GLU A 24 1.44 7.38 -3.10
C GLU A 24 2.38 7.90 -1.99
N ALA A 25 2.33 7.26 -0.81
CA ALA A 25 3.22 7.57 0.29
C ALA A 25 4.64 7.01 0.11
N GLY A 26 4.85 6.09 -0.84
CA GLY A 26 6.10 5.35 -1.02
C GLY A 26 6.37 4.30 0.07
N ALA A 27 5.33 3.91 0.80
CA ALA A 27 5.41 2.92 1.86
C ALA A 27 5.57 1.50 1.31
N ILE A 28 5.01 1.24 0.13
CA ILE A 28 5.21 -0.02 -0.61
C ILE A 28 5.91 0.25 -1.94
N HIS A 29 6.70 -0.72 -2.40
CA HIS A 29 7.30 -0.71 -3.74
C HIS A 29 6.97 -2.01 -4.47
N GLU A 30 6.96 -1.96 -5.79
CA GLU A 30 6.83 -3.16 -6.61
C GLU A 30 8.19 -3.86 -6.69
N CYS A 31 8.20 -5.18 -6.52
CA CYS A 31 9.37 -6.00 -6.81
C CYS A 31 9.58 -5.98 -8.33
N GLU A 32 10.74 -5.50 -8.79
CA GLU A 32 11.03 -5.33 -10.23
C GLU A 32 11.00 -6.66 -11.01
N GLU A 33 11.24 -7.77 -10.33
CA GLU A 33 11.33 -9.11 -10.93
C GLU A 33 9.98 -9.83 -10.99
N HIS A 34 9.11 -9.58 -10.01
CA HIS A 34 7.88 -10.36 -9.83
C HIS A 34 6.59 -9.51 -9.78
N GLY A 35 6.68 -8.18 -9.76
CA GLY A 35 5.52 -7.27 -9.70
C GLY A 35 4.76 -7.26 -8.37
N TRP A 36 5.23 -7.96 -7.34
CA TRP A 36 4.58 -7.95 -6.02
C TRP A 36 4.79 -6.62 -5.30
N ALA A 37 3.72 -6.11 -4.68
CA ALA A 37 3.87 -5.06 -3.68
C ALA A 37 4.66 -5.60 -2.49
N ARG A 38 5.65 -4.84 -2.03
CA ARG A 38 6.50 -5.16 -0.89
C ARG A 38 6.58 -3.96 0.02
N ASP A 39 6.43 -4.16 1.32
CA ASP A 39 6.58 -3.07 2.27
C ASP A 39 8.04 -2.62 2.32
N ARG A 40 8.25 -1.30 2.22
CA ARG A 40 9.58 -0.69 2.30
C ARG A 40 10.08 -0.66 3.75
N ALA A 41 9.20 -0.90 4.73
CA ALA A 41 9.43 -0.74 6.16
C ALA A 41 9.96 0.64 6.56
N ASP A 42 9.75 1.65 5.71
CA ASP A 42 10.21 3.01 5.95
C ASP A 42 9.25 3.73 6.92
N PRO A 43 9.73 4.14 8.11
CA PRO A 43 8.86 4.74 9.12
C PRO A 43 8.28 6.08 8.66
N HIS A 44 9.00 6.85 7.84
CA HIS A 44 8.52 8.13 7.33
C HIS A 44 7.44 7.94 6.27
N ALA A 45 7.60 6.94 5.40
CA ALA A 45 6.60 6.60 4.40
C ALA A 45 5.32 6.05 5.04
N ARG A 46 5.45 5.23 6.09
CA ARG A 46 4.31 4.77 6.89
C ARG A 46 3.58 5.95 7.54
N GLU A 47 4.29 6.88 8.18
CA GLU A 47 3.68 8.07 8.78
C GLU A 47 2.95 8.94 7.74
N ARG A 48 3.54 9.11 6.54
CA ARG A 48 2.91 9.81 5.42
C ARG A 48 1.61 9.13 4.96
N ALA A 49 1.59 7.80 4.86
CA ALA A 49 0.39 7.05 4.50
C ALA A 49 -0.73 7.24 5.53
N LEU A 50 -0.39 7.25 6.82
CA LEU A 50 -1.34 7.49 7.90
C LEU A 50 -1.87 8.93 7.90
N ASP A 51 -1.03 9.94 7.62
CA ASP A 51 -1.46 11.33 7.48
C ASP A 51 -2.46 11.49 6.32
N ILE A 52 -2.19 10.87 5.16
CA ILE A 52 -3.13 10.86 4.02
C ILE A 52 -4.45 10.19 4.42
N ALA A 53 -4.39 9.02 5.07
CA ALA A 53 -5.59 8.32 5.51
C ALA A 53 -6.46 9.09 6.49
N ARG A 54 -5.83 9.92 7.32
CA ARG A 54 -6.52 10.77 8.28
C ARG A 54 -7.15 12.00 7.62
N ARG A 55 -6.48 12.57 6.62
CA ARG A 55 -6.94 13.79 5.90
C ARG A 55 -7.99 13.47 4.84
N GLU A 56 -7.81 12.35 4.14
CA GLU A 56 -8.59 11.97 2.97
C GLU A 56 -9.14 10.53 3.12
N PRO A 57 -9.91 10.22 4.18
CA PRO A 57 -10.53 8.92 4.32
C PRO A 57 -11.59 8.69 3.22
N PRO A 58 -11.82 7.43 2.81
CA PRO A 58 -12.84 7.11 1.83
C PRO A 58 -14.26 7.39 2.37
N ASP A 59 -15.19 7.64 1.46
CA ASP A 59 -16.56 8.03 1.80
C ASP A 59 -17.25 6.96 2.67
N ARG A 60 -17.89 7.40 3.76
CA ARG A 60 -18.51 6.57 4.81
C ARG A 60 -17.57 5.74 5.69
N ILE A 61 -16.26 5.96 5.63
CA ILE A 61 -15.28 5.30 6.49
C ILE A 61 -14.70 6.33 7.48
N SER A 62 -14.71 5.98 8.76
CA SER A 62 -14.05 6.80 9.77
C SER A 62 -12.53 6.78 9.56
N PRO A 63 -11.82 7.88 9.85
CA PRO A 63 -10.35 7.93 9.73
C PRO A 63 -9.67 6.82 10.55
N GLU A 64 -10.26 6.43 11.68
CA GLU A 64 -9.80 5.33 12.53
C GLU A 64 -9.81 3.98 11.79
N ALA A 65 -10.90 3.70 11.08
CA ALA A 65 -11.07 2.48 10.29
C ALA A 65 -10.16 2.49 9.06
N ALA A 66 -9.97 3.66 8.43
CA ALA A 66 -9.03 3.83 7.34
C ALA A 66 -7.58 3.57 7.77
N LEU A 67 -7.17 4.05 8.95
CA LEU A 67 -5.85 3.79 9.53
C LEU A 67 -5.67 2.30 9.88
N ALA A 68 -6.72 1.65 10.40
CA ALA A 68 -6.71 0.23 10.68
C ALA A 68 -6.50 -0.59 9.41
N GLU A 69 -7.19 -0.27 8.32
CA GLU A 69 -7.01 -0.95 7.03
C GLU A 69 -5.58 -0.78 6.49
N ILE A 70 -5.00 0.43 6.56
CA ILE A 70 -3.62 0.64 6.10
C ILE A 70 -2.65 -0.28 6.85
N ARG A 71 -2.82 -0.42 8.16
CA ARG A 71 -1.98 -1.30 8.98
C ARG A 71 -2.22 -2.78 8.66
N ASP A 72 -3.46 -3.18 8.42
CA ASP A 72 -3.82 -4.54 8.02
C ASP A 72 -3.23 -4.91 6.66
N VAL A 73 -3.27 -3.99 5.70
CA VAL A 73 -2.63 -4.19 4.38
C VAL A 73 -1.12 -4.32 4.50
N LEU A 74 -0.48 -3.48 5.30
CA LEU A 74 0.97 -3.58 5.55
C LEU A 74 1.35 -4.92 6.18
N ASP A 75 0.59 -5.37 7.18
CA ASP A 75 0.77 -6.69 7.82
C ASP A 75 0.55 -7.83 6.82
N SER A 76 -0.46 -7.71 5.95
CA SER A 76 -0.78 -8.70 4.92
C SER A 76 0.22 -8.77 3.76
N ILE A 77 0.88 -7.66 3.40
CA ILE A 77 1.85 -7.63 2.29
C ILE A 77 3.17 -8.28 2.71
N GLY A 78 3.58 -8.09 3.97
CA GLY A 78 4.86 -8.55 4.48
C GLY A 78 6.06 -7.80 3.87
N ASP A 79 7.18 -7.79 4.59
CA ASP A 79 8.40 -7.07 4.18
C ASP A 79 9.18 -7.82 3.07
N THR A 80 8.76 -9.05 2.75
CA THR A 80 9.49 -10.00 1.90
C THR A 80 8.60 -10.55 0.81
N CYS A 81 9.12 -10.66 -0.41
CA CYS A 81 8.43 -11.31 -1.52
C CYS A 81 8.55 -12.84 -1.32
N PRO A 82 7.43 -13.57 -1.19
CA PRO A 82 7.47 -15.01 -0.93
C PRO A 82 8.04 -15.80 -2.12
N GLU A 83 7.92 -15.30 -3.35
CA GLU A 83 8.51 -15.94 -4.54
C GLU A 83 10.03 -15.73 -4.60
N CYS A 84 10.55 -14.56 -4.23
CA CYS A 84 12.00 -14.38 -4.07
C CYS A 84 12.58 -15.20 -2.91
N ALA A 85 11.79 -15.48 -1.86
CA ALA A 85 12.25 -16.27 -0.71
C ALA A 85 12.19 -17.79 -0.94
N ALA A 86 11.45 -18.24 -1.96
CA ALA A 86 11.35 -19.65 -2.33
C ALA A 86 12.40 -20.05 -3.40
N ASP A 87 13.02 -19.07 -4.06
CA ASP A 87 14.18 -19.24 -4.93
C ASP A 87 15.48 -19.03 -4.11
N ASP A 88 15.73 -19.91 -3.13
CA ASP A 88 17.02 -20.10 -2.44
C ASP A 88 17.39 -21.60 -2.37
#